data_AF-A0A1F2XY53-F1
#
_entry.id   AF-A0A1F2XY53-F1
#
_cell.length_a   1.000
_cell.length_b   1.000
_cell.length_c   1.000
_cell.angle_alpha   90.00
_cell.angle_beta   90.00
_cell.angle_gamma   90.00
#
_symmetry.space_group_name_H-M   'P 1'
#
loop_
_entity.id
_entity.type
_entity.pdbx_description
1 polymer ?
#
loop_
_entity_poly.entity_id
_entity_poly.type
_entity_poly.pdbx_seq_one_letter_code
_entity_poly.pdbx_strand_id
1 'polypeptide(L)'
;MTDWEGSAARATERHDDGLARLLEDPDERQRQLTRMGNAAWAAGLSLLMLGRGDEAAAWLGRAAERYRESWPDAPPGSWGRPIGAMKACLIADDLDGARADAQWALEAGASESESPIGRYAAALAHLVLGEDGPAGELAATLHGVGGFPQAVADALGAVAAGDANGYDVAVRSLLADFESRDEFLEDITVADTVLALQVLAAQRGLAVSLRSPLLPA
;
A
#
# COMPACT_ATOMS: atom_id res chain seq x y z
N MET A 1 -4.52 -19.17 14.88
CA MET A 1 -5.48 -18.09 14.55
C MET A 1 -4.86 -16.81 15.05
N THR A 2 -4.60 -15.86 14.15
CA THR A 2 -3.95 -14.59 14.50
C THR A 2 -4.83 -13.80 15.46
N ASP A 3 -4.25 -13.27 16.55
CA ASP A 3 -4.93 -12.42 17.51
C ASP A 3 -5.04 -10.98 16.95
N TRP A 4 -6.05 -10.77 16.10
CA TRP A 4 -6.27 -9.48 15.45
C TRP A 4 -6.69 -8.39 16.42
N GLU A 5 -7.43 -8.73 17.49
CA GLU A 5 -7.80 -7.76 18.54
C GLU A 5 -6.57 -7.25 19.27
N GLY A 6 -5.69 -8.15 19.71
CA GLY A 6 -4.43 -7.77 20.35
C GLY A 6 -3.50 -7.01 19.41
N SER A 7 -3.44 -7.37 18.12
CA SER A 7 -2.66 -6.62 17.13
C SER A 7 -3.18 -5.20 16.94
N ALA A 8 -4.50 -5.01 16.82
CA ALA A 8 -5.10 -3.68 16.74
C ALA A 8 -4.79 -2.83 17.98
N ALA A 9 -4.98 -3.40 19.19
CA ALA A 9 -4.72 -2.69 20.44
C ALA A 9 -3.25 -2.24 20.58
N ARG A 10 -2.29 -3.14 20.32
CA ARG A 10 -0.86 -2.81 20.36
C ARG A 10 -0.47 -1.75 19.33
N ALA A 11 -1.04 -1.84 18.13
CA ALA A 11 -0.77 -0.89 17.06
C ALA A 11 -1.31 0.51 17.39
N THR A 12 -2.52 0.61 17.93
CA THR A 12 -3.10 1.85 18.45
C THR A 12 -2.24 2.46 19.56
N GLU A 13 -1.86 1.67 20.57
CA GLU A 13 -1.03 2.15 21.68
C GLU A 13 0.31 2.73 21.20
N ARG A 14 0.99 2.05 20.27
CA ARG A 14 2.25 2.54 19.70
C ARG A 14 2.08 3.81 18.87
N HIS A 15 0.97 3.94 18.14
CA HIS A 15 0.67 5.18 17.43
C HIS A 15 0.53 6.35 18.42
N ASP A 16 -0.26 6.16 19.48
CA ASP A 16 -0.58 7.22 20.45
C ASP A 16 0.63 7.60 21.32
N ASP A 17 1.41 6.62 21.76
CA ASP A 17 2.71 6.87 22.41
C ASP A 17 3.69 7.57 21.47
N GLY A 18 3.65 7.26 20.17
CA GLY A 18 4.44 7.95 19.16
C GLY A 18 4.07 9.43 19.02
N LEU A 19 2.78 9.77 19.13
CA LEU A 19 2.30 11.14 19.09
C LEU A 19 2.78 11.96 20.30
N ALA A 20 2.79 11.35 21.49
CA ALA A 20 3.27 11.99 22.72
C ALA A 20 4.78 12.31 22.69
N ARG A 21 5.53 11.64 21.81
CA ARG A 21 6.99 11.74 21.68
C ARG A 21 7.42 12.42 20.38
N LEU A 22 6.54 13.21 19.75
CA LEU A 22 6.90 13.91 18.51
C LEU A 22 7.99 14.95 18.79
N LEU A 23 9.11 14.82 18.09
CA LEU A 23 10.28 15.68 18.26
C LEU A 23 10.24 16.84 17.24
N GLU A 24 10.94 17.93 17.56
CA GLU A 24 11.06 19.09 16.67
C GLU A 24 12.17 18.91 15.63
N ASP A 25 13.18 18.08 15.91
CA ASP A 25 14.24 17.79 14.94
C ASP A 25 13.65 17.14 13.67
N PRO A 26 13.87 17.71 12.47
CA PRO A 26 13.20 17.25 11.25
C PRO A 26 13.44 15.78 10.92
N ASP A 27 14.66 15.30 11.10
CA ASP A 27 15.06 13.94 10.73
C ASP A 27 14.55 12.90 11.76
N GLU A 28 14.55 13.24 13.04
CA GLU A 28 13.89 12.43 14.06
C GLU A 28 12.36 12.44 13.92
N ARG A 29 11.79 13.60 13.58
CA ARG A 29 10.34 13.79 13.37
C ARG A 29 9.83 12.95 12.21
N GLN A 30 10.47 12.98 11.03
CA GLN A 30 10.03 12.16 9.90
C GLN A 30 10.11 10.66 10.18
N ARG A 31 11.15 10.21 10.91
CA ARG A 31 11.25 8.80 11.33
C ARG A 31 10.12 8.43 12.27
N GLN A 32 9.81 9.30 13.23
CA GLN A 32 8.73 9.06 14.19
C GLN A 32 7.36 9.03 13.49
N LEU A 33 7.10 9.97 12.58
CA LEU A 33 5.89 9.99 11.76
C LEU A 33 5.77 8.74 10.90
N THR A 34 6.86 8.26 10.31
CA THR A 34 6.85 7.01 9.52
C THR A 34 6.47 5.81 10.40
N ARG A 35 7.05 5.70 11.61
CA ARG A 35 6.67 4.64 12.58
C ARG A 35 5.21 4.75 12.99
N MET A 36 4.70 5.96 13.20
CA MET A 36 3.29 6.18 13.51
C MET A 36 2.40 5.80 12.33
N GLY A 37 2.80 6.12 11.10
CA GLY A 37 2.09 5.69 9.89
C GLY A 37 2.00 4.17 9.81
N ASN A 38 3.10 3.45 10.05
CA ASN A 38 3.10 2.00 10.10
C ASN A 38 2.23 1.44 11.24
N ALA A 39 2.23 2.07 12.41
CA ALA A 39 1.38 1.66 13.52
C ALA A 39 -0.12 1.88 13.20
N ALA A 40 -0.49 3.01 12.62
CA ALA A 40 -1.86 3.27 12.17
C ALA A 40 -2.29 2.30 11.06
N TRP A 41 -1.39 2.00 10.13
CA TRP A 41 -1.57 1.00 9.08
C TRP A 41 -1.87 -0.39 9.67
N ALA A 42 -1.05 -0.82 10.64
CA ALA A 42 -1.23 -2.09 11.34
C ALA A 42 -2.56 -2.18 12.09
N ALA A 43 -2.99 -1.09 12.75
CA ALA A 43 -4.28 -1.01 13.41
C ALA A 43 -5.43 -1.14 12.40
N GLY A 44 -5.34 -0.39 11.29
CA GLY A 44 -6.33 -0.41 10.22
C GLY A 44 -6.51 -1.80 9.60
N LEU A 45 -5.41 -2.45 9.21
CA LEU A 45 -5.47 -3.81 8.65
C LEU A 45 -5.97 -4.84 9.66
N SER A 46 -5.59 -4.75 10.93
CA SER A 46 -6.08 -5.66 11.97
C SER A 46 -7.59 -5.53 12.17
N LEU A 47 -8.11 -4.30 12.18
CA LEU A 47 -9.55 -4.02 12.27
C LEU A 47 -10.30 -4.49 11.02
N LEU A 48 -9.70 -4.36 9.84
CA LEU A 48 -10.25 -4.87 8.60
C LEU A 48 -10.43 -6.40 8.66
N MET A 49 -9.42 -7.12 9.17
CA MET A 49 -9.49 -8.57 9.36
C MET A 49 -10.55 -9.01 10.39
N LEU A 50 -10.96 -8.12 11.29
CA LEU A 50 -12.07 -8.32 12.23
C LEU A 50 -13.45 -7.97 11.63
N GLY A 51 -13.50 -7.52 10.37
CA GLY A 51 -14.74 -7.04 9.73
C GLY A 51 -15.21 -5.67 10.22
N ARG A 52 -14.35 -4.90 10.91
CA ARG A 52 -14.67 -3.57 11.47
C ARG A 52 -14.32 -2.46 10.48
N GLY A 53 -15.00 -2.46 9.33
CA GLY A 53 -14.68 -1.64 8.15
C GLY A 53 -14.54 -0.14 8.44
N ASP A 54 -15.52 0.48 9.09
CA ASP A 54 -15.50 1.93 9.37
C ASP A 54 -14.30 2.33 10.27
N GLU A 55 -14.00 1.50 11.27
CA GLU A 55 -12.87 1.74 12.17
C GLU A 55 -11.53 1.51 11.46
N ALA A 56 -11.47 0.48 10.61
CA ALA A 56 -10.32 0.20 9.77
C ALA A 56 -10.03 1.39 8.84
N ALA A 57 -11.06 1.91 8.15
CA ALA A 57 -10.96 3.07 7.26
C ALA A 57 -10.43 4.30 8.01
N ALA A 58 -10.94 4.57 9.22
CA ALA A 58 -10.46 5.68 10.03
C ALA A 58 -8.97 5.57 10.41
N TRP A 59 -8.47 4.36 10.67
CA TRP A 59 -7.05 4.12 10.97
C TRP A 59 -6.16 4.16 9.73
N LEU A 60 -6.64 3.63 8.61
CA LEU A 60 -5.94 3.72 7.32
C LEU A 60 -5.82 5.17 6.84
N GLY A 61 -6.85 6.00 7.02
CA GLY A 61 -6.78 7.44 6.75
C GLY A 61 -5.69 8.13 7.58
N ARG A 62 -5.57 7.80 8.87
CA ARG A 62 -4.47 8.28 9.73
C ARG A 62 -3.10 7.82 9.23
N ALA A 63 -3.00 6.58 8.73
CA ALA A 63 -1.75 6.08 8.16
C ALA A 63 -1.31 6.93 6.95
N ALA A 64 -2.23 7.18 6.01
CA ALA A 64 -1.98 8.04 4.85
C ALA A 64 -1.54 9.45 5.24
N GLU A 65 -2.21 10.07 6.22
CA GLU A 65 -1.82 11.37 6.77
C GLU A 65 -0.39 11.37 7.31
N ARG A 66 -0.02 10.38 8.12
CA ARG A 66 1.34 10.29 8.69
C ARG A 66 2.40 10.05 7.64
N TYR A 67 2.11 9.26 6.61
CA TYR A 67 3.02 9.09 5.48
C TYR A 67 3.26 10.40 4.73
N ARG A 68 2.19 11.18 4.45
CA ARG A 68 2.31 12.52 3.86
C ARG A 68 3.12 13.48 4.73
N GLU A 69 2.80 13.57 6.03
CA GLU A 69 3.49 14.46 6.96
C GLU A 69 4.98 14.12 7.13
N SER A 70 5.34 12.85 6.97
CA SER A 70 6.72 12.39 7.09
C SER A 70 7.58 12.69 5.85
N TRP A 71 6.98 13.10 4.73
CA TRP A 71 7.68 13.25 3.46
C TRP A 71 8.65 14.43 3.37
N PRO A 72 8.31 15.66 3.81
CA PRO A 72 9.14 16.84 3.53
C PRO A 72 10.59 16.72 4.00
N ASP A 73 10.81 16.02 5.12
CA ASP A 73 12.11 15.84 5.73
C ASP A 73 12.71 14.44 5.45
N ALA A 74 12.02 13.61 4.65
CA ALA A 74 12.49 12.26 4.32
C ALA A 74 13.67 12.30 3.34
N PRO A 75 14.61 11.35 3.43
CA PRO A 75 15.66 11.21 2.43
C PRO A 75 15.08 10.99 1.02
N PRO A 76 15.77 11.46 -0.05
CA PRO A 76 15.38 11.18 -1.43
C PRO A 76 15.17 9.69 -1.68
N GLY A 77 14.16 9.35 -2.49
CA GLY A 77 13.84 7.95 -2.80
C GLY A 77 12.99 7.23 -1.75
N SER A 78 12.43 7.94 -0.77
CA SER A 78 11.53 7.43 0.29
C SER A 78 10.14 7.03 -0.20
N TRP A 79 10.05 6.42 -1.40
CA TRP A 79 8.82 6.12 -2.16
C TRP A 79 7.83 5.21 -1.44
N GLY A 80 8.25 4.50 -0.39
CA GLY A 80 7.34 3.73 0.46
C GLY A 80 6.23 4.57 1.10
N ARG A 81 6.45 5.88 1.31
CA ARG A 81 5.44 6.80 1.88
C ARG A 81 4.27 7.02 0.92
N PRO A 82 4.47 7.53 -0.33
CA PRO A 82 3.36 7.65 -1.27
C PRO A 82 2.70 6.32 -1.62
N ILE A 83 3.47 5.22 -1.71
CA ILE A 83 2.89 3.87 -1.90
C ILE A 83 1.96 3.50 -0.73
N GLY A 84 2.43 3.68 0.51
CA GLY A 84 1.65 3.38 1.71
C GLY A 84 0.39 4.23 1.80
N ALA A 85 0.47 5.53 1.49
CA ALA A 85 -0.66 6.44 1.51
C ALA A 85 -1.75 6.04 0.50
N MET A 86 -1.36 5.84 -0.78
CA MET A 86 -2.29 5.37 -1.82
C MET A 86 -2.94 4.03 -1.46
N LYS A 87 -2.16 3.05 -0.98
CA LYS A 87 -2.73 1.76 -0.58
C LYS A 87 -3.69 1.90 0.60
N ALA A 88 -3.40 2.80 1.54
CA ALA A 88 -4.25 2.98 2.72
C ALA A 88 -5.62 3.52 2.32
N CYS A 89 -5.62 4.56 1.48
CA CYS A 89 -6.84 5.14 0.93
C CYS A 89 -7.62 4.13 0.07
N LEU A 90 -6.93 3.39 -0.83
CA LEU A 90 -7.59 2.34 -1.62
C LEU A 90 -8.28 1.28 -0.75
N ILE A 91 -7.58 0.75 0.26
CA ILE A 91 -8.12 -0.29 1.15
C ILE A 91 -9.26 0.26 2.03
N ALA A 92 -9.23 1.54 2.35
CA ALA A 92 -10.28 2.24 3.08
C ALA A 92 -11.50 2.63 2.20
N ASP A 93 -11.48 2.30 0.90
CA ASP A 93 -12.46 2.77 -0.11
C ASP A 93 -12.53 4.31 -0.25
N ASP A 94 -11.46 5.01 0.14
CA ASP A 94 -11.30 6.45 -0.03
C ASP A 94 -10.62 6.76 -1.39
N LEU A 95 -11.41 6.70 -2.45
CA LEU A 95 -10.90 6.88 -3.82
C LEU A 95 -10.41 8.31 -4.09
N ASP A 96 -11.02 9.31 -3.47
CA ASP A 96 -10.60 10.71 -3.63
C ASP A 96 -9.26 10.95 -2.92
N GLY A 97 -9.08 10.42 -1.70
CA GLY A 97 -7.80 10.43 -1.00
C GLY A 97 -6.72 9.70 -1.78
N ALA A 98 -7.03 8.53 -2.35
CA ALA A 98 -6.09 7.78 -3.19
C ALA A 98 -5.65 8.61 -4.41
N ARG A 99 -6.58 9.29 -5.10
CA ARG A 99 -6.25 10.16 -6.24
C ARG A 99 -5.37 11.34 -5.84
N ALA A 100 -5.63 11.96 -4.69
CA ALA A 100 -4.79 13.03 -4.17
C ALA A 100 -3.36 12.54 -3.86
N ASP A 101 -3.24 11.37 -3.22
CA ASP A 101 -1.93 10.77 -2.94
C ASP A 101 -1.19 10.31 -4.22
N ALA A 102 -1.92 9.88 -5.24
CA ALA A 102 -1.37 9.57 -6.56
C ALA A 102 -0.83 10.81 -7.27
N GLN A 103 -1.57 11.92 -7.27
CA GLN A 103 -1.09 13.21 -7.80
C GLN A 103 0.17 13.65 -7.07
N TRP A 104 0.17 13.59 -5.74
CA TRP A 104 1.34 13.90 -4.93
C TRP A 104 2.55 13.04 -5.30
N ALA A 105 2.37 11.73 -5.48
CA ALA A 105 3.46 10.84 -5.88
C ALA A 105 4.09 11.24 -7.24
N LEU A 106 3.26 11.59 -8.22
CA LEU A 106 3.72 12.03 -9.54
C LEU A 106 4.40 13.40 -9.47
N GLU A 107 3.82 14.37 -8.76
CA GLU A 107 4.43 15.69 -8.52
C GLU A 107 5.78 15.62 -7.79
N ALA A 108 5.94 14.63 -6.91
CA ALA A 108 7.19 14.36 -6.21
C ALA A 108 8.28 13.76 -7.12
N GLY A 109 7.95 13.39 -8.36
CA GLY A 109 8.90 12.88 -9.35
C GLY A 109 9.00 11.36 -9.40
N ALA A 110 7.94 10.63 -9.02
CA ALA A 110 7.96 9.16 -9.06
C ALA A 110 8.18 8.62 -10.48
N SER A 111 7.63 9.27 -11.51
CA SER A 111 7.73 8.81 -12.91
C SER A 111 9.14 8.93 -13.47
N GLU A 112 9.94 9.86 -12.94
CA GLU A 112 11.34 10.08 -13.31
C GLU A 112 12.31 9.23 -12.48
N SER A 113 11.81 8.50 -11.47
CA SER A 113 12.67 7.68 -10.61
C SER A 113 13.30 6.52 -11.39
N GLU A 114 14.63 6.44 -11.36
CA GLU A 114 15.36 5.29 -11.87
C GLU A 114 15.26 4.07 -10.94
N SER A 115 14.85 4.25 -9.68
CA SER A 115 14.71 3.14 -8.72
C SER A 115 13.45 2.30 -8.97
N PRO A 116 13.50 0.96 -8.79
CA PRO A 116 12.34 0.10 -8.98
C PRO A 116 11.16 0.47 -8.08
N ILE A 117 11.43 0.86 -6.84
CA ILE A 117 10.37 1.26 -5.89
C ILE A 117 9.69 2.58 -6.31
N GLY A 118 10.43 3.54 -6.89
CA GLY A 118 9.82 4.76 -7.42
C GLY A 118 9.00 4.52 -8.69
N ARG A 119 9.47 3.63 -9.59
CA ARG A 119 8.67 3.22 -10.76
C ARG A 119 7.40 2.47 -10.34
N TYR A 120 7.46 1.67 -9.28
CA TYR A 120 6.27 1.08 -8.67
C TYR A 120 5.31 2.14 -8.12
N ALA A 121 5.82 3.14 -7.39
CA ALA A 121 5.01 4.26 -6.92
C ALA A 121 4.30 4.97 -8.09
N ALA A 122 5.02 5.25 -9.18
CA ALA A 122 4.46 5.88 -10.37
C ALA A 122 3.42 5.01 -11.08
N ALA A 123 3.71 3.71 -11.28
CA ALA A 123 2.76 2.78 -11.90
C ALA A 123 1.46 2.68 -11.09
N LEU A 124 1.56 2.60 -9.76
CA LEU A 124 0.41 2.60 -8.86
C LEU A 124 -0.37 3.92 -8.95
N ALA A 125 0.33 5.06 -8.94
CA ALA A 125 -0.31 6.37 -9.04
C ALA A 125 -1.08 6.53 -10.35
N HIS A 126 -0.49 6.16 -11.48
CA HIS A 126 -1.18 6.19 -12.78
C HIS A 126 -2.42 5.27 -12.78
N LEU A 127 -2.35 4.07 -12.21
CA LEU A 127 -3.53 3.20 -12.09
C LEU A 127 -4.63 3.82 -11.22
N VAL A 128 -4.29 4.47 -10.11
CA VAL A 128 -5.25 5.17 -9.25
C VAL A 128 -5.94 6.31 -10.00
N LEU A 129 -5.20 7.03 -10.84
CA LEU A 129 -5.75 8.12 -11.65
C LEU A 129 -6.58 7.62 -12.85
N GLY A 130 -6.43 6.35 -13.25
CA GLY A 130 -7.07 5.77 -14.43
C GLY A 130 -6.24 5.92 -15.71
N GLU A 131 -4.94 6.21 -15.57
CA GLU A 131 -4.00 6.44 -16.66
C GLU A 131 -3.28 5.13 -17.01
N ASP A 132 -4.04 4.21 -17.64
CA ASP A 132 -3.59 2.84 -17.85
C ASP A 132 -2.36 2.70 -18.77
N GLY A 133 -2.23 3.56 -19.79
CA GLY A 133 -1.09 3.54 -20.71
C GLY A 133 0.26 3.73 -20.00
N PRO A 134 0.48 4.89 -19.34
CA PRO A 134 1.70 5.14 -18.55
C PRO A 134 1.94 4.08 -17.46
N ALA A 135 0.87 3.62 -16.79
CA ALA A 135 0.98 2.56 -15.78
C ALA A 135 1.57 1.26 -16.37
N GLY A 136 1.08 0.84 -17.54
CA GLY A 136 1.57 -0.36 -18.23
C GLY A 136 3.02 -0.23 -18.68
N GLU A 137 3.41 0.93 -19.21
CA GLU A 137 4.80 1.22 -19.60
C GLU A 137 5.75 1.10 -18.40
N LEU A 138 5.39 1.71 -17.26
CA LEU A 138 6.18 1.64 -16.04
C LEU A 138 6.24 0.23 -15.46
N ALA A 139 5.12 -0.50 -15.44
CA ALA A 139 5.06 -1.88 -14.98
C ALA A 139 5.99 -2.80 -15.79
N ALA A 140 6.04 -2.62 -17.12
CA ALA A 140 6.95 -3.37 -17.98
C ALA A 140 8.43 -3.16 -17.61
N THR A 141 8.81 -1.96 -17.14
CA THR A 141 10.20 -1.70 -16.71
C THR A 141 10.59 -2.40 -15.41
N LEU A 142 9.62 -2.93 -14.65
CA LEU A 142 9.86 -3.66 -13.40
C LEU A 142 10.11 -5.16 -13.65
N HIS A 143 9.80 -5.66 -14.85
CA HIS A 143 9.99 -7.07 -15.20
C HIS A 143 11.47 -7.46 -15.21
N GLY A 144 11.80 -8.56 -14.55
CA GLY A 144 13.17 -9.09 -14.51
C GLY A 144 14.16 -8.23 -13.71
N VAL A 145 13.68 -7.18 -13.03
CA VAL A 145 14.52 -6.37 -12.14
C VAL A 145 14.81 -7.16 -10.86
N GLY A 146 16.08 -7.48 -10.63
CA GLY A 146 16.51 -8.23 -9.46
C GLY A 146 16.09 -7.55 -8.15
N GLY A 147 15.41 -8.32 -7.29
CA GLY A 147 14.93 -7.84 -5.99
C GLY A 147 13.54 -7.19 -6.00
N PHE A 148 12.91 -6.98 -7.16
CA PHE A 148 11.51 -6.57 -7.24
C PHE A 148 10.58 -7.80 -7.36
N PRO A 149 9.45 -7.86 -6.63
CA PRO A 149 8.51 -8.98 -6.74
C PRO A 149 7.83 -9.04 -8.12
N GLN A 150 8.16 -10.06 -8.92
CA GLN A 150 7.65 -10.19 -10.29
C GLN A 150 6.11 -10.23 -10.35
N ALA A 151 5.47 -10.92 -9.40
CA ALA A 151 4.01 -11.00 -9.34
C ALA A 151 3.32 -9.64 -9.14
N VAL A 152 4.00 -8.67 -8.50
CA VAL A 152 3.49 -7.29 -8.39
C VAL A 152 3.57 -6.59 -9.75
N ALA A 153 4.67 -6.73 -10.47
CA ALA A 153 4.83 -6.11 -11.78
C ALA A 153 3.82 -6.68 -12.80
N ASP A 154 3.67 -8.01 -12.81
CA ASP A 154 2.70 -8.71 -13.65
C ASP A 154 1.28 -8.23 -13.36
N ALA A 155 0.91 -8.07 -12.07
CA ALA A 155 -0.43 -7.63 -11.69
C ALA A 155 -0.69 -6.17 -12.10
N LEU A 156 0.28 -5.27 -11.92
CA LEU A 156 0.18 -3.88 -12.38
C LEU A 156 -0.02 -3.82 -13.90
N GLY A 157 0.79 -4.56 -14.64
CA GLY A 157 0.71 -4.64 -16.10
C GLY A 157 -0.62 -5.20 -16.58
N ALA A 158 -1.12 -6.26 -15.93
CA ALA A 158 -2.41 -6.86 -16.27
C ALA A 158 -3.59 -5.94 -15.97
N VAL A 159 -3.58 -5.23 -14.84
CA VAL A 159 -4.60 -4.22 -14.51
C VAL A 159 -4.58 -3.10 -15.54
N ALA A 160 -3.41 -2.56 -15.88
CA ALA A 160 -3.24 -1.54 -16.91
C ALA A 160 -3.74 -2.01 -18.30
N ALA A 161 -3.48 -3.27 -18.65
CA ALA A 161 -3.88 -3.82 -19.95
C ALA A 161 -5.37 -4.21 -20.04
N GLY A 162 -6.11 -4.21 -18.93
CA GLY A 162 -7.45 -4.79 -18.89
C GLY A 162 -7.46 -6.32 -19.07
N ASP A 163 -6.34 -6.99 -18.79
CA ASP A 163 -6.18 -8.43 -19.00
C ASP A 163 -6.68 -9.21 -17.78
N ALA A 164 -7.94 -9.66 -17.86
CA ALA A 164 -8.57 -10.42 -16.78
C ALA A 164 -7.84 -11.73 -16.44
N ASN A 165 -7.33 -12.46 -17.46
CA ASN A 165 -6.65 -13.73 -17.23
C ASN A 165 -5.25 -13.50 -16.67
N GLY A 166 -4.53 -12.53 -17.22
CA GLY A 166 -3.22 -12.12 -16.70
C GLY A 166 -3.32 -11.66 -15.25
N TYR A 167 -4.36 -10.88 -14.91
CA TYR A 167 -4.58 -10.39 -13.56
C TYR A 167 -4.88 -11.53 -12.57
N ASP A 168 -5.78 -12.46 -12.92
CA ASP A 168 -6.10 -13.62 -12.06
C ASP A 168 -4.84 -14.45 -11.74
N VAL A 169 -4.02 -14.74 -12.75
CA VAL A 169 -2.76 -15.45 -12.55
C VAL A 169 -1.80 -14.66 -11.66
N ALA A 170 -1.60 -13.37 -11.96
CA ALA A 170 -0.66 -12.53 -11.25
C ALA A 170 -1.06 -12.31 -9.79
N VAL A 171 -2.34 -12.01 -9.51
CA VAL A 171 -2.82 -11.73 -8.16
C VAL A 171 -2.82 -12.99 -7.27
N ARG A 172 -3.09 -14.17 -7.84
CA ARG A 172 -2.95 -15.44 -7.11
C ARG A 172 -1.49 -15.79 -6.82
N SER A 173 -0.60 -15.55 -7.78
CA SER A 173 0.85 -15.71 -7.58
C SER A 173 1.36 -14.80 -6.48
N LEU A 174 0.91 -13.53 -6.48
CA LEU A 174 1.24 -12.56 -5.43
C LEU A 174 0.69 -13.00 -4.07
N LEU A 175 -0.54 -13.48 -4.00
CA LEU A 175 -1.12 -13.99 -2.76
C LEU A 175 -0.35 -15.21 -2.23
N ALA A 176 0.01 -16.16 -3.10
CA ALA A 176 0.82 -17.32 -2.72
C ALA A 176 2.22 -16.92 -2.22
N ASP A 177 2.82 -15.88 -2.81
CA ASP A 177 4.07 -15.30 -2.32
C ASP A 177 3.90 -14.77 -0.90
N PHE A 178 2.86 -13.98 -0.62
CA PHE A 178 2.53 -13.53 0.74
C PHE A 178 2.30 -14.68 1.72
N GLU A 179 1.61 -15.75 1.32
CA GLU A 179 1.35 -16.94 2.15
C GLU A 179 2.63 -17.70 2.51
N SER A 180 3.70 -17.52 1.74
CA SER A 180 5.01 -18.15 1.97
C SER A 180 5.98 -17.31 2.81
N ARG A 181 5.63 -16.07 3.16
CA ARG A 181 6.52 -15.15 3.89
C ARG A 181 6.49 -15.41 5.39
N ASP A 182 7.67 -15.28 6.00
CA ASP A 182 7.84 -15.32 7.46
C ASP A 182 7.89 -13.91 8.08
N GLU A 183 8.16 -12.87 7.28
CA GLU A 183 8.32 -11.49 7.74
C GLU A 183 7.30 -10.55 7.08
N PHE A 184 6.69 -9.69 7.90
CA PHE A 184 5.69 -8.71 7.47
C PHE A 184 5.98 -7.36 8.12
N LEU A 185 5.53 -6.29 7.45
CA LEU A 185 5.56 -4.96 8.04
C LEU A 185 4.71 -4.95 9.31
N GLU A 186 5.31 -4.54 10.43
CA GLU A 186 4.68 -4.48 11.76
C GLU A 186 4.12 -5.83 12.26
N ASP A 187 4.66 -6.95 11.77
CA ASP A 187 4.19 -8.30 12.07
C ASP A 187 2.70 -8.52 11.75
N ILE A 188 2.16 -7.75 10.80
CA ILE A 188 0.77 -7.86 10.35
C ILE A 188 0.69 -8.75 9.12
N THR A 189 0.23 -9.98 9.30
CA THR A 189 0.10 -11.00 8.26
C THR A 189 -1.10 -10.75 7.34
N VAL A 190 -1.09 -9.65 6.59
CA VAL A 190 -2.14 -9.28 5.64
C VAL A 190 -1.51 -9.03 4.27
N ALA A 191 -2.11 -9.60 3.22
CA ALA A 191 -1.68 -9.42 1.84
C ALA A 191 -2.17 -8.08 1.28
N ASP A 192 -1.66 -6.99 1.84
CA ASP A 192 -2.14 -5.64 1.59
C ASP A 192 -2.03 -5.15 0.14
N THR A 193 -0.97 -5.53 -0.58
CA THR A 193 -0.80 -5.22 -2.00
C THR A 193 -1.86 -5.93 -2.83
N VAL A 194 -2.28 -7.15 -2.43
CA VAL A 194 -3.40 -7.84 -3.07
C VAL A 194 -4.70 -7.06 -2.85
N LEU A 195 -4.96 -6.56 -1.64
CA LEU A 195 -6.16 -5.76 -1.34
C LEU A 195 -6.22 -4.49 -2.19
N ALA A 196 -5.14 -3.70 -2.23
CA ALA A 196 -5.10 -2.47 -3.03
C ALA A 196 -5.28 -2.74 -4.53
N LEU A 197 -4.66 -3.82 -5.06
CA LEU A 197 -4.83 -4.21 -6.46
C LEU A 197 -6.24 -4.71 -6.77
N GLN A 198 -6.92 -5.38 -5.84
CA GLN A 198 -8.31 -5.81 -6.02
C GLN A 198 -9.25 -4.62 -6.19
N VAL A 199 -9.04 -3.53 -5.45
CA VAL A 199 -9.82 -2.28 -5.63
C VAL A 199 -9.62 -1.71 -7.04
N LEU A 200 -8.38 -1.60 -7.50
CA LEU A 200 -8.06 -1.08 -8.84
C LEU A 200 -8.57 -1.99 -9.97
N ALA A 201 -8.50 -3.30 -9.77
CA ALA A 201 -9.02 -4.30 -10.70
C ALA A 201 -10.56 -4.25 -10.76
N ALA A 202 -11.24 -4.10 -9.63
CA ALA A 202 -12.70 -4.01 -9.56
C ALA A 202 -13.22 -2.80 -10.35
N GLN A 203 -12.55 -1.63 -10.27
CA GLN A 203 -12.88 -0.45 -11.07
C GLN A 203 -12.81 -0.69 -12.58
N ARG A 204 -12.03 -1.68 -13.01
CA ARG A 204 -11.84 -2.07 -14.42
C ARG A 204 -12.61 -3.32 -14.80
N GLY A 205 -13.45 -3.87 -13.92
CA GLY A 205 -14.21 -5.09 -14.18
C GLY A 205 -13.36 -6.38 -14.19
N LEU A 206 -12.18 -6.35 -13.55
CA LEU A 206 -11.22 -7.46 -13.49
C LEU A 206 -11.24 -8.19 -12.13
N ALA A 207 -12.21 -7.89 -11.26
CA ALA A 207 -12.24 -8.44 -9.90
C ALA A 207 -12.24 -9.98 -9.89
N VAL A 208 -11.49 -10.55 -8.95
CA VAL A 208 -11.32 -12.01 -8.82
C VAL A 208 -11.69 -12.42 -7.40
N SER A 209 -12.43 -13.53 -7.25
CA SER A 209 -12.66 -14.11 -5.93
C SER A 209 -11.40 -14.82 -5.43
N LEU A 210 -10.86 -14.32 -4.32
CA LEU A 210 -9.74 -14.87 -3.57
C LEU A 210 -10.20 -15.29 -2.18
N ARG A 211 -9.56 -16.31 -1.61
CA ARG A 211 -9.79 -16.77 -0.24
C ARG A 211 -8.44 -17.13 0.36
N SER A 212 -8.11 -16.51 1.49
CA SER A 212 -6.87 -16.74 2.21
C SER A 212 -7.03 -16.24 3.64
N PRO A 213 -6.34 -16.83 4.63
CA PRO A 213 -6.27 -16.27 5.97
C PRO A 213 -5.56 -14.90 6.03
N LEU A 214 -4.88 -14.48 4.96
CA LEU A 214 -4.23 -13.16 4.83
C LEU A 214 -5.13 -12.08 4.25
N LEU A 215 -6.41 -12.40 4.00
CA LEU A 215 -7.42 -11.50 3.44
C LEU A 215 -8.65 -11.47 4.38
N PRO A 216 -9.39 -10.35 4.45
CA PRO A 216 -10.65 -10.30 5.20
C PRO A 216 -11.65 -11.30 4.63
N ALA A 217 -12.54 -11.80 5.50
CA ALA A 217 -13.51 -12.86 5.19
C ALA A 217 -14.67 -12.39 4.30
#